data_AF-A0A9E2YYA5-F1
#
_entry.id   AF-A0A9E2YYA5-F1
#
_cell.length_a   1.000
_cell.length_b   1.000
_cell.length_c   1.000
_cell.angle_alpha   90.00
_cell.angle_beta   90.00
_cell.angle_gamma   90.00
#
_symmetry.space_group_name_H-M   'P 1'
#
loop_
_entity.id
_entity.type
_entity.pdbx_description
1 polymer ?
#
loop_
_entity_poly.entity_id
_entity_poly.type
_entity_poly.pdbx_seq_one_letter_code
_entity_poly.pdbx_strand_id
1 'polypeptide(L)'
;GATIQADIIKQKLPENNGGFKALNTGDSSYGKLDQRIYTELTSDHPIDLCRYQVANCFMGRAGLINSGGASGKTDFDDAVRTAVINKRAGGMGLISGRKAFQRPFSDGIKLLNVIQDVYLSGEITVA
;
A
#
# COMPACT_ATOMS: atom_id res chain seq x y z
N GLY A 1 -8.95 3.74 11.13
CA GLY A 1 -7.85 4.69 10.95
C GLY A 1 -8.38 6.06 10.61
N ALA A 2 -8.88 6.24 9.38
CA ALA A 2 -9.40 7.53 8.93
C ALA A 2 -10.54 8.10 9.81
N THR A 3 -11.36 7.23 10.40
CA THR A 3 -12.48 7.62 11.27
C THR A 3 -12.10 7.97 12.72
N ILE A 4 -10.84 7.77 13.12
CA ILE A 4 -10.35 8.01 14.48
C ILE A 4 -9.32 9.15 14.53
N GLN A 5 -9.40 10.09 13.58
CA GLN A 5 -8.57 11.30 13.52
C GLN A 5 -7.05 11.03 13.39
N ALA A 6 -6.66 9.91 12.78
CA ALA A 6 -5.26 9.68 12.46
C ALA A 6 -4.81 10.55 11.28
N ASP A 7 -3.67 11.22 11.41
CA ASP A 7 -3.05 12.00 10.32
C ASP A 7 -2.54 11.09 9.19
N ILE A 8 -1.94 9.96 9.58
CA ILE A 8 -1.33 8.98 8.68
C ILE A 8 -1.84 7.58 9.01
N ILE A 9 -2.21 6.85 7.97
CA ILE A 9 -2.65 5.47 7.99
C ILE A 9 -1.54 4.60 7.45
N LYS A 10 -1.02 3.71 8.31
CA LYS A 10 -0.06 2.69 7.92
C LYS A 10 -0.78 1.38 7.61
N GLN A 11 -0.48 0.78 6.46
CA GLN A 11 -1.03 -0.53 6.09
C GLN A 11 0.01 -1.46 5.47
N LYS A 12 -0.38 -2.72 5.24
CA LYS A 12 0.32 -3.64 4.33
C LYS A 12 -0.17 -3.37 2.90
N LEU A 13 0.72 -3.56 1.92
CA LEU A 13 0.35 -3.47 0.51
C LEU A 13 -0.72 -4.54 0.21
N PRO A 14 -1.80 -4.22 -0.51
CA PRO A 14 -2.83 -5.19 -0.83
C PRO A 14 -2.35 -6.14 -1.94
N GLU A 15 -2.51 -7.44 -1.67
CA GLU A 15 -2.19 -8.53 -2.61
C GLU A 15 -3.45 -9.31 -3.03
N ASN A 16 -4.59 -9.03 -2.39
CA ASN A 16 -5.87 -9.67 -2.66
C ASN A 16 -7.03 -8.73 -2.35
N ASN A 17 -8.23 -9.15 -2.76
CA ASN A 17 -9.48 -8.50 -2.45
C ASN A 17 -10.53 -9.57 -2.06
N GLY A 18 -11.69 -9.15 -1.58
CA GLY A 18 -12.79 -10.06 -1.23
C GLY A 18 -13.05 -10.19 0.27
N GLY A 19 -12.33 -9.43 1.10
CA GLY A 19 -12.51 -9.46 2.56
C GLY A 19 -13.97 -9.26 3.00
N PHE A 20 -14.66 -8.24 2.46
CA PHE A 20 -16.07 -8.05 2.78
C PHE A 20 -16.98 -9.16 2.23
N LYS A 21 -16.67 -9.79 1.09
CA LYS A 21 -17.41 -10.97 0.62
C LYS A 21 -17.29 -12.12 1.62
N ALA A 22 -16.07 -12.44 2.03
CA ALA A 22 -15.80 -13.51 2.99
C ALA A 22 -16.43 -13.26 4.37
N LEU A 23 -16.50 -12.00 4.80
CA LEU A 23 -17.13 -11.61 6.07
C LEU A 23 -18.67 -11.56 6.03
N ASN A 24 -19.28 -11.70 4.84
CA ASN A 24 -20.74 -11.69 4.65
C ASN A 24 -21.27 -13.04 4.12
N THR A 25 -20.57 -14.15 4.41
CA THR A 25 -21.04 -15.50 4.05
C THR A 25 -21.76 -16.18 5.21
N GLY A 26 -22.77 -17.00 4.91
CA GLY A 26 -23.54 -17.75 5.90
C GLY A 26 -24.46 -16.85 6.71
N ASP A 27 -24.55 -17.08 8.02
CA ASP A 27 -25.44 -16.34 8.92
C ASP A 27 -24.82 -15.05 9.49
N SER A 28 -23.58 -14.72 9.08
CA SER A 28 -22.85 -13.54 9.53
C SER A 28 -22.85 -12.45 8.45
N SER A 29 -23.25 -11.24 8.81
CA SER A 29 -23.11 -10.04 7.96
C SER A 29 -22.36 -8.94 8.70
N TYR A 30 -21.15 -8.63 8.23
CA TYR A 30 -20.29 -7.59 8.80
C TYR A 30 -19.92 -6.55 7.74
N GLY A 31 -20.27 -5.29 8.00
CA GLY A 31 -20.01 -4.17 7.09
C GLY A 31 -20.93 -4.14 5.88
N LYS A 32 -20.78 -3.10 5.05
CA LYS A 32 -21.54 -2.95 3.80
C LYS A 32 -20.74 -3.54 2.64
N LEU A 33 -21.44 -4.23 1.76
CA LEU A 33 -20.88 -4.88 0.57
C LEU A 33 -21.68 -4.45 -0.65
N ASP A 34 -20.98 -4.07 -1.72
CA ASP A 34 -21.56 -3.85 -3.05
C ASP A 34 -20.73 -4.65 -4.07
N GLN A 35 -21.38 -5.38 -4.97
CA GLN A 35 -20.68 -6.21 -5.95
C GLN A 35 -19.82 -5.39 -6.91
N ARG A 36 -20.20 -4.15 -7.19
CA ARG A 36 -19.47 -3.24 -8.08
C ARG A 36 -18.05 -2.96 -7.62
N ILE A 37 -17.77 -3.08 -6.32
CA ILE A 37 -16.40 -3.01 -5.78
C ILE A 37 -15.48 -4.00 -6.51
N TYR A 38 -15.99 -5.17 -6.89
CA TYR A 38 -15.21 -6.27 -7.46
C TYR A 38 -15.36 -6.43 -8.97
N THR A 39 -16.42 -5.85 -9.55
CA THR A 39 -16.73 -6.01 -10.97
C THR A 39 -16.47 -4.75 -11.80
N GLU A 40 -16.51 -3.57 -11.18
CA GLU A 40 -16.48 -2.29 -11.90
C GLU A 40 -15.46 -1.29 -11.32
N LEU A 41 -15.30 -1.24 -10.00
CA LEU A 41 -14.59 -0.17 -9.30
C LEU A 41 -13.15 -0.51 -8.93
N THR A 42 -12.71 -1.75 -9.17
CA THR A 42 -11.31 -2.18 -8.98
C THR A 42 -10.97 -3.32 -9.92
N SER A 43 -9.69 -3.65 -10.01
CA SER A 43 -9.17 -4.79 -10.77
C SER A 43 -8.14 -5.54 -9.94
N ASP A 44 -7.65 -6.68 -10.45
CA ASP A 44 -6.53 -7.40 -9.83
C ASP A 44 -5.18 -6.70 -10.03
N HIS A 45 -5.14 -5.57 -10.76
CA HIS A 45 -3.92 -4.80 -10.93
C HIS A 45 -3.48 -4.20 -9.58
N PRO A 46 -2.21 -4.36 -9.17
CA PRO A 46 -1.76 -3.97 -7.84
C PRO A 46 -1.91 -2.47 -7.54
N ILE A 47 -1.79 -1.62 -8.57
CA ILE A 47 -2.03 -0.18 -8.42
C ILE A 47 -3.50 0.10 -8.10
N ASP A 48 -4.43 -0.63 -8.71
CA ASP A 48 -5.87 -0.41 -8.49
C ASP A 48 -6.30 -0.90 -7.11
N LEU A 49 -5.77 -2.05 -6.67
CA LEU A 49 -5.94 -2.54 -5.31
C LEU A 49 -5.41 -1.54 -4.27
N CYS A 50 -4.21 -1.00 -4.49
CA CYS A 50 -3.64 0.02 -3.62
C CYS A 50 -4.40 1.35 -3.70
N ARG A 51 -4.96 1.72 -4.86
CA ARG A 51 -5.79 2.92 -5.00
C ARG A 51 -7.11 2.78 -4.24
N TYR A 52 -7.67 1.57 -4.21
CA TYR A 52 -8.84 1.28 -3.39
C TYR A 52 -8.52 1.44 -1.88
N GLN A 53 -7.30 1.10 -1.45
CA GLN A 53 -6.83 1.39 -0.10
C GLN A 53 -6.72 2.89 0.19
N VAL A 54 -6.23 3.69 -0.77
CA VAL A 54 -6.22 5.17 -0.69
C VAL A 54 -7.63 5.73 -0.58
N ALA A 55 -8.59 5.19 -1.34
CA ALA A 55 -10.00 5.60 -1.26
C ALA A 55 -10.58 5.42 0.14
N ASN A 56 -10.24 4.31 0.81
CA ASN A 56 -10.62 4.06 2.21
C ASN A 56 -9.96 5.00 3.23
N CYS A 57 -8.96 5.78 2.79
CA CYS A 57 -8.33 6.85 3.57
C CYS A 57 -8.91 8.24 3.21
N PHE A 58 -10.23 8.29 2.96
CA PHE A 58 -10.94 9.49 2.48
C PHE A 58 -10.31 10.08 1.23
N MET A 59 -10.12 9.24 0.21
CA MET A 59 -9.49 9.65 -1.06
C MET A 59 -8.09 10.26 -0.87
N GLY A 60 -7.33 9.74 0.10
CA GLY A 60 -5.98 10.22 0.42
C GLY A 60 -5.93 11.45 1.34
N ARG A 61 -7.07 11.99 1.80
CA ARG A 61 -7.08 13.08 2.79
C ARG A 61 -6.43 12.66 4.10
N ALA A 62 -6.64 11.42 4.55
CA ALA A 62 -5.79 10.81 5.55
C ALA A 62 -4.64 10.10 4.82
N GLY A 63 -3.41 10.43 5.16
CA GLY A 63 -2.26 10.00 4.38
C GLY A 63 -2.03 8.49 4.41
N LEU A 64 -1.85 7.83 3.26
CA LEU A 64 -1.55 6.39 3.23
C LEU A 64 -0.05 6.12 3.06
N ILE A 65 0.53 5.38 4.01
CA ILE A 65 1.85 4.76 3.86
C ILE A 65 1.74 3.23 3.90
N ASN A 66 2.49 2.57 3.02
CA ASN A 66 2.55 1.11 2.98
C ASN A 66 3.88 0.59 3.54
N SER A 67 3.88 -0.61 4.13
CA SER A 67 5.13 -1.28 4.50
C SER A 67 5.70 -2.08 3.33
N GLY A 68 7.03 -2.02 3.15
CA GLY A 68 7.77 -2.74 2.09
C GLY A 68 7.84 -4.27 2.20
N GLY A 69 6.91 -4.92 2.91
CA GLY A 69 6.87 -6.37 3.09
C GLY A 69 7.93 -6.94 4.06
N ALA A 70 7.98 -8.27 4.14
CA ALA A 70 9.00 -8.97 4.92
C ALA A 70 10.40 -8.83 4.29
N SER A 71 11.43 -9.05 5.09
CA SER A 71 12.82 -9.11 4.60
C SER A 71 13.11 -10.46 3.96
N GLY A 72 13.81 -10.45 2.83
CA GLY A 72 14.13 -11.61 2.02
C GLY A 72 15.28 -11.35 1.04
N LYS A 73 15.43 -12.24 0.05
CA LYS A 73 16.56 -12.19 -0.91
C LYS A 73 16.47 -11.03 -1.90
N THR A 74 15.27 -10.53 -2.18
CA THR A 74 14.95 -9.54 -3.22
C THR A 74 14.55 -8.18 -2.63
N ASP A 75 15.12 -7.83 -1.47
CA ASP A 75 14.63 -6.71 -0.67
C ASP A 75 14.66 -5.35 -1.37
N PHE A 76 15.66 -5.10 -2.22
CA PHE A 76 15.74 -3.86 -2.99
C PHE A 76 14.62 -3.79 -4.04
N ASP A 77 14.43 -4.85 -4.82
CA ASP A 77 13.42 -4.93 -5.86
C ASP A 77 12.01 -4.82 -5.28
N ASP A 78 11.77 -5.51 -4.16
CA ASP A 78 10.49 -5.47 -3.46
C ASP A 78 10.18 -4.08 -2.89
N ALA A 79 11.21 -3.39 -2.37
CA ALA A 79 11.08 -2.03 -1.86
C ALA A 79 10.75 -1.04 -2.98
N VAL A 80 11.46 -1.12 -4.12
CA VAL A 80 11.19 -0.28 -5.30
C VAL A 80 9.80 -0.58 -5.86
N ARG A 81 9.45 -1.84 -6.07
CA ARG A 81 8.13 -2.25 -6.57
C ARG A 81 7.02 -1.74 -5.67
N THR A 82 7.15 -1.91 -4.35
CA THR A 82 6.16 -1.42 -3.38
C THR A 82 6.07 0.11 -3.39
N ALA A 83 7.20 0.82 -3.50
CA ALA A 83 7.23 2.27 -3.61
C ALA A 83 6.53 2.77 -4.87
N VAL A 84 6.80 2.14 -6.01
CA VAL A 84 6.16 2.46 -7.28
C VAL A 84 4.66 2.24 -7.18
N ILE A 85 4.21 1.07 -6.73
CA ILE A 85 2.78 0.77 -6.61
C ILE A 85 2.08 1.79 -5.69
N ASN A 86 2.66 2.06 -4.51
CA ASN A 86 2.06 2.98 -3.55
C ASN A 86 1.99 4.40 -4.10
N LYS A 87 3.08 4.91 -4.68
CA LYS A 87 3.10 6.25 -5.29
C LYS A 87 2.10 6.36 -6.44
N ARG A 88 2.10 5.39 -7.35
CA ARG A 88 1.20 5.39 -8.51
C ARG A 88 -0.28 5.31 -8.11
N ALA A 89 -0.58 4.68 -6.98
CA ALA A 89 -1.92 4.62 -6.41
C ALA A 89 -2.37 5.91 -5.70
N GLY A 90 -1.45 6.85 -5.44
CA GLY A 90 -1.72 8.09 -4.68
C GLY A 90 -1.33 8.02 -3.20
N GLY A 91 -0.61 7.00 -2.76
CA GLY A 91 -0.02 6.93 -1.42
C GLY A 91 1.21 7.84 -1.28
N MET A 92 1.55 8.19 -0.04
CA MET A 92 2.51 9.27 0.27
C MET A 92 3.88 8.79 0.76
N GLY A 93 4.08 7.49 0.95
CA GLY A 93 5.35 7.00 1.47
C GLY A 93 5.37 5.51 1.78
N LEU A 94 6.57 5.02 2.06
CA LEU A 94 6.80 3.69 2.63
C LEU A 94 7.38 3.80 4.03
N ILE A 95 7.05 2.84 4.88
CA ILE A 95 7.73 2.62 6.16
C ILE A 95 8.57 1.33 6.09
N SER A 96 9.86 1.45 6.39
CA SER A 96 10.83 0.36 6.38
C SER A 96 11.47 0.18 7.75
N GLY A 97 11.32 -1.03 8.32
CA GLY A 97 11.92 -1.43 9.59
C GLY A 97 13.05 -2.42 9.37
N ARG A 98 12.81 -3.71 9.67
CA ARG A 98 13.79 -4.80 9.50
C ARG A 98 14.49 -4.78 8.13
N LYS A 99 13.73 -4.47 7.07
CA LYS A 99 14.29 -4.34 5.72
C LYS A 99 15.39 -3.29 5.67
N ALA A 100 15.30 -2.13 6.31
CA ALA A 100 16.38 -1.14 6.31
C ALA A 100 17.49 -1.44 7.35
N PHE A 101 17.13 -1.99 8.52
CA PHE A 101 18.03 -1.99 9.68
C PHE A 101 18.66 -3.35 10.03
N GLN A 102 18.20 -4.47 9.45
CA GLN A 102 18.80 -5.80 9.63
C GLN A 102 19.70 -6.20 8.45
N ARG A 103 20.59 -5.28 8.05
CA ARG A 103 21.57 -5.46 6.97
C ARG A 103 22.79 -4.54 7.23
N PRO A 104 23.88 -4.63 6.44
CA PRO A 104 24.98 -3.67 6.54
C PRO A 104 24.50 -2.22 6.44
N PHE A 105 25.10 -1.32 7.23
CA PHE A 105 24.66 0.08 7.34
C PHE A 105 24.58 0.81 5.99
N SER A 106 25.58 0.62 5.13
CA SER A 106 25.62 1.15 3.75
C SER A 106 24.42 0.69 2.92
N ASP A 107 24.01 -0.57 3.07
CA ASP A 107 22.91 -1.14 2.33
C ASP A 107 21.56 -0.63 2.84
N GLY A 108 21.47 -0.39 4.15
CA GLY A 108 20.30 0.23 4.77
C GLY A 108 20.07 1.64 4.25
N ILE A 109 21.12 2.46 4.20
CA ILE A 109 21.07 3.79 3.58
C ILE A 109 20.62 3.70 2.12
N LYS A 110 21.27 2.81 1.35
CA LYS A 110 20.94 2.64 -0.07
C LYS A 110 19.48 2.25 -0.29
N LEU A 111 18.94 1.37 0.56
CA LEU A 111 17.54 0.97 0.52
C LEU A 111 16.60 2.15 0.81
N LEU A 112 16.90 2.99 1.78
CA LEU A 112 16.08 4.17 2.07
C LEU A 112 16.15 5.18 0.93
N ASN A 113 17.33 5.42 0.36
CA ASN A 113 17.50 6.33 -0.77
C ASN A 113 16.74 5.86 -2.00
N VAL A 114 16.79 4.56 -2.35
CA VAL A 114 16.05 4.07 -3.54
C VAL A 114 14.55 4.25 -3.41
N ILE A 115 14.00 4.13 -2.19
CA ILE A 115 12.59 4.43 -1.92
C ILE A 115 12.33 5.93 -2.12
N GLN A 116 13.20 6.80 -1.58
CA GLN A 116 13.08 8.25 -1.74
C GLN A 116 13.16 8.67 -3.21
N ASP A 117 14.06 8.09 -3.99
CA ASP A 117 14.23 8.33 -5.43
C ASP A 117 12.93 8.03 -6.20
N VAL A 118 12.21 6.98 -5.82
CA VAL A 118 10.89 6.68 -6.41
C VAL A 118 9.91 7.83 -6.14
N TYR A 119 9.85 8.38 -4.93
CA TYR A 119 8.95 9.49 -4.59
C TYR A 119 9.37 10.82 -5.21
N LEU A 120 10.68 11.05 -5.36
CA LEU A 120 11.24 12.26 -5.98
C LEU A 120 11.19 12.23 -7.51
N SER A 121 11.13 11.05 -8.14
CA SER A 121 11.11 10.91 -9.59
C SER A 121 9.81 11.45 -10.20
N GLY A 122 9.92 12.47 -11.07
CA GLY A 122 8.79 13.03 -11.82
C GLY A 122 8.20 12.08 -12.86
N GLU A 123 8.93 11.03 -13.26
CA GLU A 123 8.47 10.04 -14.25
C GLU A 123 7.44 9.08 -13.66
N ILE A 124 7.46 8.87 -12.35
CA ILE A 124 6.52 7.99 -11.65
C ILE A 124 5.35 8.83 -11.17
N THR A 125 4.35 8.97 -12.02
CA THR A 125 3.13 9.75 -11.73
C THR A 125 2.06 8.91 -11.06
N VAL A 126 1.08 9.57 -10.44
CA VAL A 126 -0.20 8.92 -10.08
C VAL A 126 -0.84 8.41 -11.38
N ALA A 127 -1.25 7.14 -11.40
CA ALA A 127 -1.91 6.53 -12.56
C ALA A 127 -3.40 6.85 -12.60
#